data_AF-A0A1A9N3R3-F1
#
_entry.id   AF-A0A1A9N3R3-F1
#
_cell.length_a   1.000
_cell.length_b   1.000
_cell.length_c   1.000
_cell.angle_alpha   90.00
_cell.angle_beta   90.00
_cell.angle_gamma   90.00
#
_symmetry.space_group_name_H-M   'P 1'
#
loop_
_entity.id
_entity.type
_entity.pdbx_description
1 polymer ?
#
loop_
_entity_poly.entity_id
_entity_poly.type
_entity_poly.pdbx_seq_one_letter_code
_entity_poly.pdbx_strand_id
1 'polypeptide(L)'
;MQASLRQQSDHAMLISWSDPTRGHFGDQRWTSARSRCSGLCILTGSIIRRGDPVYKRQRRDASRKITGIEMILAVALERVAV
;
A
#
# COMPACT_ATOMS: atom_id res chain seq x y z
N MET A 1 5.95 -1.91 -13.63
CA MET A 1 5.75 -2.13 -12.19
C MET A 1 4.63 -3.13 -11.94
N GLN A 2 4.99 -4.35 -11.55
CA GLN A 2 4.07 -5.38 -11.02
C GLN A 2 4.13 -5.35 -9.49
N ALA A 3 3.04 -5.74 -8.85
CA ALA A 3 2.97 -5.87 -7.39
C ALA A 3 2.54 -7.29 -7.04
N SER A 4 3.22 -7.92 -6.10
CA SER A 4 2.82 -9.20 -5.51
C SER A 4 2.42 -9.02 -4.06
N LEU A 5 1.37 -9.72 -3.65
CA LEU A 5 0.71 -9.55 -2.37
C LEU A 5 0.81 -10.84 -1.55
N ARG A 6 1.20 -10.72 -0.28
CA ARG A 6 1.20 -11.84 0.66
C ARG A 6 0.48 -11.44 1.94
N GLN A 7 -0.62 -12.11 2.25
CA GLN A 7 -1.32 -11.90 3.51
C GLN A 7 -0.47 -12.39 4.68
N GLN A 8 -0.30 -11.54 5.69
CA GLN A 8 0.43 -11.86 6.91
C GLN A 8 -0.52 -12.02 8.11
N SER A 9 -1.62 -11.28 8.12
CA SER A 9 -2.77 -11.47 9.01
C SER A 9 -4.00 -10.78 8.42
N ASP A 10 -5.17 -10.89 9.07
CA ASP A 10 -6.41 -10.23 8.65
C ASP A 10 -6.29 -8.70 8.49
N HIS A 11 -5.30 -8.11 9.17
CA HIS A 11 -5.07 -6.66 9.19
C HIS A 11 -3.72 -6.25 8.60
N ALA A 12 -2.92 -7.20 8.09
CA ALA A 12 -1.58 -6.91 7.60
C ALA A 12 -1.24 -7.71 6.35
N MET A 13 -0.62 -7.02 5.41
CA MET A 13 -0.22 -7.59 4.13
C MET A 13 1.18 -7.12 3.75
N LEU A 14 1.93 -7.99 3.11
CA LEU A 14 3.20 -7.65 2.49
C LEU A 14 2.95 -7.37 1.01
N ILE A 15 3.49 -6.26 0.53
CA ILE A 15 3.45 -5.86 -0.87
C ILE A 15 4.89 -5.79 -1.36
N SER A 16 5.20 -6.55 -2.40
CA SER A 16 6.51 -6.52 -3.05
C SER A 16 6.33 -5.93 -4.43
N TRP A 17 7.14 -4.92 -4.77
CA TRP A 17 7.05 -4.28 -6.08
C TRP A 17 8.19 -4.78 -6.95
N SER A 18 7.87 -5.17 -8.16
CA SER A 18 8.84 -5.63 -9.15
C SER A 18 8.73 -4.72 -10.35
N ASP A 19 9.82 -4.06 -10.74
CA ASP A 19 9.85 -3.33 -12.00
C ASP A 19 10.91 -3.93 -12.92
N PRO A 20 10.55 -4.37 -14.15
CA PRO A 20 11.52 -4.95 -15.09
C PRO A 20 12.70 -4.03 -15.40
N THR A 21 12.53 -2.72 -15.22
CA THR A 21 13.57 -1.70 -15.50
C THR A 21 14.34 -1.27 -14.26
N ARG A 22 13.82 -1.51 -13.04
CA ARG A 22 14.41 -1.01 -11.78
C ARG A 22 14.66 -2.10 -10.73
N GLY A 23 14.33 -3.35 -11.03
CA GLY A 23 14.51 -4.50 -10.14
C GLY A 23 13.40 -4.64 -9.10
N HIS A 24 13.67 -5.45 -8.08
CA HIS A 24 12.76 -5.72 -6.97
C HIS A 24 12.93 -4.68 -5.86
N PHE A 25 11.83 -4.03 -5.52
CA PHE A 25 11.69 -3.25 -4.30
C PHE A 25 11.13 -4.21 -3.25
N GLY A 26 11.97 -4.58 -2.28
CA GLY A 26 11.66 -5.63 -1.30
C GLY A 26 10.35 -5.42 -0.52
N ASP A 27 9.93 -6.49 0.15
CA ASP A 27 8.62 -6.61 0.80
C ASP A 27 8.34 -5.47 1.78
N GLN A 28 7.31 -4.69 1.48
CA GLN A 28 6.79 -3.62 2.33
C GLN A 28 5.62 -4.14 3.12
N ARG A 29 5.57 -3.90 4.43
CA ARG A 29 4.41 -4.22 5.26
C ARG A 29 3.38 -3.11 5.22
N TRP A 30 2.12 -3.48 5.02
CA TRP A 30 0.98 -2.60 4.92
C TRP A 30 -0.11 -3.07 5.87
N THR A 31 -0.73 -2.16 6.61
CA THR A 31 -1.76 -2.52 7.61
C THR A 31 -3.08 -1.83 7.32
N SER A 32 -4.18 -2.57 7.52
CA SER A 32 -5.54 -2.07 7.32
C SER A 32 -5.86 -0.95 8.31
N ALA A 33 -6.47 0.12 7.82
CA ALA A 33 -6.93 1.25 8.61
C ALA A 33 -8.09 1.95 7.88
N ARG A 34 -8.72 2.91 8.54
CA ARG A 34 -9.57 3.90 7.86
C ARG A 34 -8.77 5.15 7.54
N SER A 35 -9.02 5.73 6.37
CA SER A 35 -8.37 6.98 5.99
C SER A 35 -8.84 8.13 6.88
N ARG A 36 -7.90 8.94 7.36
CA ARG A 36 -8.19 10.13 8.18
C ARG A 36 -8.26 11.40 7.33
N CYS A 37 -7.79 11.33 6.09
CA CYS A 37 -7.70 12.43 5.13
C CYS A 37 -8.08 11.95 3.73
N SER A 38 -8.34 12.90 2.84
CA SER A 38 -8.44 12.57 1.42
C SER A 38 -7.05 12.41 0.81
N GLY A 39 -6.93 11.65 -0.26
CA GLY A 39 -5.68 11.42 -0.96
C GLY A 39 -5.88 10.59 -2.23
N LEU A 40 -4.80 10.04 -2.75
CA LEU A 40 -4.84 9.14 -3.90
C LEU A 40 -4.32 7.77 -3.51
N CYS A 41 -4.96 6.75 -4.05
CA CYS A 41 -4.49 5.37 -3.99
C CYS A 41 -3.18 5.27 -4.79
N ILE A 42 -2.06 4.96 -4.14
CA ILE A 42 -0.77 4.87 -4.84
C ILE A 42 -0.72 3.73 -5.87
N LEU A 43 -1.59 2.72 -5.72
CA LEU A 43 -1.68 1.58 -6.64
C LEU A 43 -2.50 1.90 -7.89
N THR A 44 -3.60 2.66 -7.77
CA THR A 44 -4.57 2.87 -8.87
C THR A 44 -4.78 4.32 -9.28
N GLY A 45 -4.24 5.28 -8.52
CA GLY A 45 -4.54 6.70 -8.67
C GLY A 45 -5.97 7.10 -8.25
N SER A 46 -6.79 6.16 -7.79
CA SER A 46 -8.19 6.45 -7.41
C SER A 46 -8.27 7.35 -6.18
N ILE A 47 -9.30 8.19 -6.11
CA ILE A 47 -9.52 9.09 -4.98
C ILE A 47 -9.83 8.28 -3.72
N ILE A 48 -9.10 8.59 -2.65
CA ILE A 48 -9.36 8.15 -1.28
C ILE A 48 -10.06 9.29 -0.57
N ARG A 49 -11.19 9.01 0.08
CA ARG A 49 -11.89 9.92 0.96
C ARG A 49 -11.65 9.55 2.42
N ARG A 50 -11.87 10.51 3.31
CA ARG A 50 -11.87 10.26 4.75
C ARG A 50 -12.94 9.21 5.08
N GLY A 51 -12.56 8.20 5.87
CA GLY A 51 -13.43 7.08 6.25
C GLY A 51 -13.28 5.83 5.39
N ASP A 52 -12.69 5.96 4.19
CA ASP A 52 -12.48 4.82 3.28
C ASP A 52 -11.56 3.77 3.90
N PRO A 53 -11.83 2.47 3.66
CA PRO A 53 -10.94 1.39 4.05
C PRO A 53 -9.68 1.43 3.19
N VAL A 54 -8.53 1.57 3.85
CA VAL A 54 -7.22 1.71 3.21
C VAL A 54 -6.20 0.82 3.89
N TYR A 55 -5.14 0.47 3.18
CA TYR A 55 -3.92 -0.04 3.75
C TYR A 55 -2.88 1.08 3.80
N LYS A 56 -2.15 1.16 4.91
CA LYS A 56 -1.07 2.13 5.13
C LYS A 56 0.25 1.41 5.25
N ARG A 57 1.28 1.92 4.56
CA ARG A 57 2.63 1.35 4.67
C ARG A 57 3.15 1.55 6.09
N GLN A 58 3.53 0.46 6.75
CA GLN A 58 4.30 0.52 7.98
C GLN A 58 5.74 0.95 7.65
N ARG A 59 6.24 1.92 8.42
CA ARG A 59 7.62 2.37 8.31
C ARG A 59 8.54 1.28 8.85
N ARG A 60 9.49 0.83 8.03
CA ARG A 60 10.53 -0.13 8.46
C ARG A 60 11.72 0.59 9.09
N ASP A 61 11.96 1.85 8.73
CA ASP A 61 12.86 2.76 9.42
C ASP A 61 12.17 4.12 9.64
N ALA A 62 12.59 4.85 10.67
CA ALA A 62 12.12 6.21 10.94
C ALA A 62 12.88 7.27 10.11
N SER A 63 13.98 6.90 9.45
CA SER A 63 14.93 7.81 8.80
C SER A 63 14.57 8.14 7.35
N ARG A 64 13.81 7.30 6.65
CA ARG A 64 13.36 7.54 5.29
C ARG A 64 12.13 8.44 5.32
N LYS A 65 12.38 9.75 5.23
CA LYS A 65 11.35 10.78 5.04
C LYS A 65 10.65 10.57 3.70
N ILE A 66 9.62 9.74 3.72
CA ILE A 66 8.66 9.72 2.62
C ILE A 66 7.64 10.79 2.94
N THR A 67 7.66 11.84 2.12
CA THR A 67 6.84 13.04 2.23
C THR A 67 5.40 12.69 1.84
N GLY A 68 4.70 11.95 2.68
CA GLY A 68 3.31 11.57 2.44
C GLY A 68 2.86 10.34 3.21
N ILE A 69 1.59 10.33 3.61
CA ILE A 69 0.91 9.11 4.04
C ILE A 69 0.55 8.35 2.76
N GLU A 70 1.35 7.35 2.42
CA GLU A 70 1.00 6.45 1.33
C GLU A 70 -0.18 5.59 1.74
N MET A 71 -1.19 5.53 0.87
CA MET A 71 -2.42 4.80 1.09
C MET A 71 -2.79 4.00 -0.15
N ILE A 72 -3.28 2.80 0.06
CA ILE A 72 -3.87 1.96 -0.98
C ILE A 72 -5.31 1.66 -0.57
N LEU A 73 -6.27 1.84 -1.47
CA LEU A 73 -7.66 1.43 -1.20
C LEU A 73 -7.73 -0.09 -0.98
N ALA A 74 -8.50 -0.54 0.02
CA ALA A 74 -8.67 -1.97 0.25
C ALA A 74 -9.18 -2.70 -0.99
N VAL A 75 -10.17 -2.12 -1.69
CA VAL A 75 -10.72 -2.66 -2.94
C VAL A 75 -9.71 -2.68 -4.10
N ALA A 76 -8.66 -1.86 -4.06
CA ALA A 76 -7.62 -1.88 -5.08
C ALA A 76 -6.66 -3.06 -4.86
N LEU A 77 -6.44 -3.43 -3.61
CA LEU A 77 -5.62 -4.56 -3.22
C LEU A 77 -6.26 -5.90 -3.59
N GLU A 78 -7.57 -6.02 -3.39
CA GLU A 78 -8.35 -7.19 -3.81
C GLU A 78 -8.18 -7.49 -5.31
N ARG A 79 -8.08 -6.46 -6.16
CA ARG A 79 -7.91 -6.63 -7.62
C ARG A 79 -6.53 -7.10 -8.04
N VAL A 80 -5.53 -7.01 -7.18
CA VAL A 80 -4.14 -7.43 -7.46
C VAL A 80 -3.84 -8.79 -6.80
N ALA A 81 -4.70 -9.22 -5.87
CA ALA A 81 -4.58 -10.51 -5.21
C ALA A 81 -5.18 -11.67 -6.01
N VAL A 82 -5.76 -11.39 -7.18
CA VAL A 82 -6.33 -12.37 -8.14
C VAL A 82 -5.38 -12.53 -9.32
#